data_AF-A0A3B9YE25-F1
#
_entry.id   AF-A0A3B9YE25-F1
#
_cell.length_a   1.000
_cell.length_b   1.000
_cell.length_c   1.000
_cell.angle_alpha   90.00
_cell.angle_beta   90.00
_cell.angle_gamma   90.00
#
_symmetry.space_group_name_H-M   'P 1'
#
loop_
_entity.id
_entity.type
_entity.pdbx_description
1 polymer ?
#
loop_
_entity_poly.entity_id
_entity_poly.type
_entity_poly.pdbx_seq_one_letter_code
_entity_poly.pdbx_strand_id
1 'polypeptide(L)'
;MFILHLLAASFAMGAQAQTAKRPLNVFVVDIASAAPALDAFAKESAVFEQALSPSPWCPAARATLLTGQPPEIHGLYVPSGRLPASLPTLAEKLKDAGFDTAAFVEAGAWPTTWGLERGFDVFEVGASTHAVAAWLQGRTGRRFFLYVQRPAEQGVIDQLKALGRWDDTLAALTAACGKSGREGLYEAALRVPLLLRRPPSSGERIDALVGLSDLAPTALEAAGVPAAGMEFSGRSLLPLLKNPSARWREAVFASARSRPGLVLDQRSVRTRRWKLHWYLYKDAFELYDLKNDPGEERDLSRQRPDIVKTLSFQLLRNLELNRPHAPGPDRP
;
A
#
# COMPACT_ATOMS: atom_id res chain seq x y z
N MET A 1 29.73 -69.52 1.16
CA MET A 1 28.75 -69.70 2.25
C MET A 1 28.86 -68.53 3.22
N PHE A 2 27.93 -67.57 3.07
CA PHE A 2 27.35 -66.69 4.10
C PHE A 2 28.20 -65.56 4.73
N ILE A 3 27.92 -64.26 4.62
CA ILE A 3 26.68 -63.43 4.75
C ILE A 3 26.67 -62.64 6.09
N LEU A 4 26.38 -61.33 5.98
CA LEU A 4 25.82 -60.38 6.96
C LEU A 4 26.69 -59.82 8.11
N HIS A 5 26.95 -58.50 8.11
CA HIS A 5 26.08 -57.53 8.79
C HIS A 5 26.38 -56.06 8.40
N LEU A 6 25.35 -55.41 7.87
CA LEU A 6 25.15 -53.96 7.78
C LEU A 6 24.90 -53.34 9.17
N LEU A 7 25.27 -52.06 9.34
CA LEU A 7 24.50 -50.95 9.96
C LEU A 7 25.47 -49.79 10.24
N ALA A 8 25.56 -48.78 9.37
CA ALA A 8 24.74 -47.57 9.33
C ALA A 8 25.37 -46.39 10.09
N ALA A 9 26.00 -45.48 9.34
CA ALA A 9 26.14 -44.06 9.69
C ALA A 9 26.50 -43.23 8.45
N SER A 10 25.63 -43.23 7.44
CA SER A 10 25.63 -42.17 6.43
C SER A 10 24.99 -40.93 7.04
N PHE A 11 25.81 -39.99 7.51
CA PHE A 11 25.38 -38.63 7.80
C PHE A 11 24.98 -37.98 6.47
N ALA A 12 23.68 -37.97 6.18
CA ALA A 12 23.12 -37.24 5.06
C ALA A 12 23.32 -35.74 5.28
N MET A 13 24.18 -35.13 4.46
CA MET A 13 24.14 -33.70 4.16
C MET A 13 22.76 -33.39 3.56
N GLY A 14 21.81 -33.05 4.43
CA GLY A 14 20.56 -32.40 4.05
C GLY A 14 20.85 -30.97 3.63
N ALA A 15 21.33 -30.78 2.39
CA ALA A 15 21.24 -29.50 1.74
C ALA A 15 19.75 -29.18 1.56
N GLN A 16 19.18 -28.41 2.49
CA GLN A 16 17.97 -27.64 2.20
C GLN A 16 18.34 -26.70 1.05
N ALA A 17 18.07 -27.13 -0.18
CA ALA A 17 18.03 -26.24 -1.32
C ALA A 17 16.96 -25.19 -1.00
N GLN A 18 17.42 -24.04 -0.53
CA GLN A 18 16.62 -22.85 -0.39
C GLN A 18 16.21 -22.48 -1.83
N THR A 19 15.04 -22.96 -2.25
CA THR A 19 14.51 -22.68 -3.59
C THR A 19 14.54 -21.17 -3.77
N ALA A 20 15.40 -20.71 -4.68
CA ALA A 20 15.52 -19.30 -5.00
C ALA A 20 14.10 -18.79 -5.30
N LYS A 21 13.60 -17.87 -4.48
CA LYS A 21 12.24 -17.35 -4.62
C LYS A 21 12.10 -16.78 -6.02
N ARG A 22 11.29 -17.41 -6.86
CA ARG A 22 11.02 -16.92 -8.20
C ARG A 22 10.38 -15.52 -8.10
N PRO A 23 10.88 -14.51 -8.82
CA PRO A 23 10.26 -13.19 -8.87
C PRO A 23 8.84 -13.30 -9.44
N LEU A 24 7.92 -12.52 -8.89
CA LEU A 24 6.49 -12.52 -9.26
C LEU A 24 6.14 -11.32 -10.13
N ASN A 25 5.09 -11.46 -10.95
CA ASN A 25 4.38 -10.31 -11.51
C ASN A 25 3.68 -9.55 -10.38
N VAL A 26 3.32 -8.29 -10.64
CA VAL A 26 2.62 -7.44 -9.66
C VAL A 26 1.27 -7.03 -10.23
N PHE A 27 0.21 -7.28 -9.47
CA PHE A 27 -1.14 -6.86 -9.77
C PHE A 27 -1.71 -6.08 -8.58
N VAL A 28 -2.16 -4.85 -8.82
CA VAL A 28 -2.78 -3.99 -7.80
C VAL A 28 -4.18 -3.61 -8.26
N VAL A 29 -5.16 -3.85 -7.38
CA VAL A 29 -6.56 -3.48 -7.56
C VAL A 29 -6.94 -2.39 -6.57
N ASP A 30 -7.36 -1.24 -7.08
CA ASP A 30 -7.93 -0.13 -6.34
C ASP A 30 -9.46 -0.14 -6.47
N ILE A 31 -10.14 -0.71 -5.48
CA ILE A 31 -11.60 -0.86 -5.42
C ILE A 31 -12.28 0.32 -4.72
N ALA A 32 -13.60 0.43 -4.91
CA ALA A 32 -14.43 1.18 -3.96
C ALA A 32 -14.58 0.38 -2.65
N SER A 33 -14.74 1.06 -1.51
CA SER A 33 -14.76 0.47 -0.16
C SER A 33 -15.88 -0.56 0.14
N ALA A 34 -16.66 -1.02 -0.85
CA ALA A 34 -17.81 -1.91 -0.68
C ALA A 34 -17.97 -2.92 -1.84
N ALA A 35 -16.89 -3.58 -2.26
CA ALA A 35 -16.91 -4.50 -3.41
C ALA A 35 -17.15 -5.98 -3.00
N PRO A 36 -18.12 -6.70 -3.61
CA PRO A 36 -18.37 -8.13 -3.37
C PRO A 36 -17.20 -9.07 -3.70
N ALA A 37 -16.27 -8.65 -4.56
CA ALA A 37 -15.07 -9.41 -4.93
C ALA A 37 -14.14 -9.72 -3.73
N LEU A 38 -14.37 -9.06 -2.59
CA LEU A 38 -13.58 -9.23 -1.36
C LEU A 38 -13.66 -10.64 -0.78
N ASP A 39 -14.83 -11.28 -0.77
CA ASP A 39 -15.01 -12.54 -0.03
C ASP A 39 -14.30 -13.73 -0.68
N ALA A 40 -14.36 -13.83 -2.01
CA ALA A 40 -13.67 -14.88 -2.74
C ALA A 40 -12.15 -14.68 -2.69
N PHE A 41 -11.69 -13.45 -2.90
CA PHE A 41 -10.26 -13.11 -2.84
C PHE A 41 -9.69 -13.29 -1.42
N ALA A 42 -10.46 -12.98 -0.37
CA ALA A 42 -10.06 -13.17 1.02
C ALA A 42 -9.72 -14.61 1.37
N LYS A 43 -10.41 -15.61 0.78
CA LYS A 43 -10.15 -17.02 1.07
C LYS A 43 -8.77 -17.48 0.63
N GLU A 44 -8.20 -16.85 -0.38
CA GLU A 44 -6.86 -17.15 -0.92
C GLU A 44 -5.82 -16.08 -0.61
N SER A 45 -6.14 -15.09 0.25
CA SER A 45 -5.29 -13.93 0.52
C SER A 45 -5.12 -13.68 2.02
N ALA A 46 -3.98 -13.15 2.41
CA ALA A 46 -3.86 -12.56 3.74
C ALA A 46 -4.74 -11.31 3.83
N VAL A 47 -5.56 -11.23 4.87
CA VAL A 47 -6.46 -10.10 5.14
C VAL A 47 -5.87 -9.26 6.27
N PHE A 48 -5.47 -8.02 5.98
CA PHE A 48 -4.93 -7.10 6.98
C PHE A 48 -6.08 -6.36 7.66
N GLU A 49 -6.24 -6.56 8.97
CA GLU A 49 -7.38 -6.01 9.72
C GLU A 49 -7.24 -4.50 9.98
N GLN A 50 -6.01 -3.99 9.94
CA GLN A 50 -5.61 -2.66 10.40
C GLN A 50 -4.87 -1.90 9.30
N ALA A 51 -5.46 -1.80 8.10
CA ALA A 51 -4.88 -1.11 6.96
C ALA A 51 -5.41 0.31 6.78
N LEU A 52 -4.49 1.28 6.69
CA LEU A 52 -4.79 2.70 6.68
C LEU A 52 -4.30 3.38 5.39
N SER A 53 -5.15 4.22 4.84
CA SER A 53 -4.78 5.21 3.83
C SER A 53 -4.01 6.37 4.49
N PRO A 54 -2.97 6.91 3.84
CA PRO A 54 -2.22 8.05 4.34
C PRO A 54 -2.98 9.37 4.22
N SER A 55 -4.08 9.40 3.48
CA SER A 55 -4.85 10.62 3.22
C SER A 55 -6.28 10.27 2.83
N PRO A 56 -7.29 11.06 3.26
CA PRO A 56 -8.67 10.88 2.80
C PRO A 56 -8.83 11.31 1.33
N TRP A 57 -7.85 12.01 0.75
CA TRP A 57 -7.86 12.42 -0.64
C TRP A 57 -7.23 11.34 -1.53
N CYS A 58 -8.06 10.69 -2.33
CA CYS A 58 -7.67 9.51 -3.11
C CYS A 58 -6.45 9.70 -4.03
N PRO A 59 -6.25 10.85 -4.70
CA PRO A 59 -5.03 11.12 -5.47
C PRO A 59 -3.74 11.08 -4.62
N ALA A 60 -3.77 11.68 -3.42
CA ALA A 60 -2.64 11.61 -2.50
C ALA A 60 -2.35 10.17 -2.06
N ALA A 61 -3.39 9.41 -1.75
CA ALA A 61 -3.23 8.02 -1.35
C ALA A 61 -2.66 7.12 -2.46
N ARG A 62 -3.07 7.34 -3.72
CA ARG A 62 -2.51 6.63 -4.90
C ARG A 62 -1.06 7.02 -5.16
N ALA A 63 -0.74 8.29 -5.02
CA ALA A 63 0.64 8.77 -5.07
C ALA A 63 1.51 8.06 -4.03
N THR A 64 1.03 7.93 -2.80
CA THR A 64 1.71 7.17 -1.74
C THR A 64 1.83 5.69 -2.09
N LEU A 65 0.80 5.06 -2.65
CA LEU A 65 0.86 3.65 -3.10
C LEU A 65 1.97 3.45 -4.14
N LEU A 66 2.05 4.34 -5.13
CA LEU A 66 3.01 4.23 -6.23
C LEU A 66 4.43 4.64 -5.84
N THR A 67 4.62 5.51 -4.85
CA THR A 67 5.96 6.01 -4.47
C THR A 67 6.48 5.39 -3.17
N GLY A 68 5.60 4.85 -2.32
CA GLY A 68 5.90 4.45 -0.94
C GLY A 68 6.22 5.62 0.00
N GLN A 69 6.01 6.86 -0.44
CA GLN A 69 6.27 8.09 0.31
C GLN A 69 4.95 8.75 0.76
N PRO A 70 4.93 9.52 1.85
CA PRO A 70 3.72 10.16 2.34
C PRO A 70 3.43 11.48 1.60
N PRO A 71 2.21 12.05 1.76
CA PRO A 71 1.80 13.26 1.05
C PRO A 71 2.74 14.45 1.15
N GLU A 72 3.39 14.62 2.30
CA GLU A 72 4.34 15.70 2.57
C GLU A 72 5.59 15.62 1.68
N ILE A 73 6.01 14.41 1.31
CA ILE A 73 7.22 14.18 0.51
C ILE A 73 6.90 14.21 -0.98
N HIS A 74 5.80 13.57 -1.40
CA HIS A 74 5.47 13.49 -2.82
C HIS A 74 4.68 14.69 -3.36
N GLY A 75 4.26 15.63 -2.52
CA GLY A 75 3.72 16.93 -2.94
C GLY A 75 2.30 16.91 -3.51
N LEU A 76 1.77 15.76 -3.94
CA LEU A 76 0.33 15.53 -4.17
C LEU A 76 -0.46 15.55 -2.86
N TYR A 77 -0.47 16.71 -2.24
CA TYR A 77 -1.09 16.99 -0.96
C TYR A 77 -2.24 17.99 -1.08
N VAL A 78 -2.29 18.71 -2.21
CA VAL A 78 -3.33 19.65 -2.62
C VAL A 78 -3.67 19.42 -4.10
N PRO A 79 -4.86 19.82 -4.58
CA PRO A 79 -5.28 19.59 -5.97
C PRO A 79 -4.35 20.16 -7.05
N SER A 80 -3.63 21.24 -6.74
CA SER A 80 -2.64 21.87 -7.64
C SER A 80 -1.27 21.20 -7.62
N GLY A 81 -1.06 20.19 -6.77
CA GLY A 81 0.20 19.47 -6.67
C GLY A 81 0.49 18.60 -7.88
N ARG A 82 1.75 18.18 -8.01
CA ARG A 82 2.23 17.23 -9.02
C ARG A 82 3.36 16.41 -8.42
N LEU A 83 3.47 15.13 -8.81
CA LEU A 83 4.63 14.32 -8.44
C LEU A 83 5.93 14.94 -8.99
N PRO A 84 6.93 15.22 -8.15
CA PRO A 84 8.24 15.67 -8.59
C PRO A 84 8.89 14.64 -9.52
N ALA A 85 9.57 15.09 -10.57
CA ALA A 85 10.31 14.20 -11.48
C ALA A 85 11.45 13.46 -10.77
N SER A 86 12.00 14.04 -9.70
CA SER A 86 13.04 13.44 -8.86
C SER A 86 12.55 12.28 -7.99
N LEU A 87 11.24 12.12 -7.81
CA LEU A 87 10.66 11.07 -6.99
C LEU A 87 10.16 9.94 -7.89
N PRO A 88 10.90 8.82 -8.05
CA PRO A 88 10.50 7.73 -8.93
C PRO A 88 9.24 7.01 -8.44
N THR A 89 8.49 6.45 -9.37
CA THR A 89 7.33 5.58 -9.08
C THR A 89 7.70 4.10 -9.16
N LEU A 90 6.86 3.26 -8.55
CA LEU A 90 6.88 1.81 -8.66
C LEU A 90 6.82 1.37 -10.12
N ALA A 91 5.98 2.02 -10.93
CA ALA A 91 5.83 1.73 -12.35
C ALA A 91 7.13 1.98 -13.10
N GLU A 92 7.79 3.13 -12.87
CA GLU A 92 9.08 3.47 -13.47
C GLU A 92 10.14 2.41 -13.10
N LYS A 93 10.24 2.03 -11.82
CA LYS A 93 11.20 1.01 -11.39
C LYS A 93 10.94 -0.38 -11.97
N LEU A 94 9.68 -0.79 -12.06
CA LEU A 94 9.34 -2.09 -12.65
C LEU A 94 9.59 -2.08 -14.17
N LYS A 95 9.27 -0.97 -14.85
CA LYS A 95 9.57 -0.78 -16.27
C LYS A 95 11.08 -0.83 -16.56
N ASP A 96 11.89 -0.14 -15.77
CA ASP A 96 13.36 -0.17 -15.88
C ASP A 96 13.92 -1.59 -15.66
N ALA A 97 13.23 -2.40 -14.86
CA ALA A 97 13.54 -3.82 -14.66
C ALA A 97 12.98 -4.74 -15.77
N GLY A 98 12.40 -4.20 -16.84
CA GLY A 98 11.88 -4.95 -17.97
C GLY A 98 10.51 -5.59 -17.75
N PHE A 99 9.68 -5.02 -16.87
CA PHE A 99 8.27 -5.37 -16.77
C PHE A 99 7.49 -4.56 -17.81
N ASP A 100 6.52 -5.19 -18.47
CA ASP A 100 5.50 -4.44 -19.19
C ASP A 100 4.54 -3.83 -18.17
N THR A 101 4.24 -2.55 -18.32
CA THR A 101 3.49 -1.80 -17.29
C THR A 101 2.19 -1.26 -17.85
N ALA A 102 1.08 -1.49 -17.15
CA ALA A 102 -0.20 -0.88 -17.50
C ALA A 102 -1.01 -0.42 -16.31
N ALA A 103 -1.72 0.69 -16.51
CA ALA A 103 -2.76 1.17 -15.64
C ALA A 103 -4.05 1.38 -16.43
N PHE A 104 -5.12 0.76 -15.95
CA PHE A 104 -6.48 0.97 -16.46
C PHE A 104 -7.29 1.63 -15.34
N VAL A 105 -7.61 2.91 -15.52
CA VAL A 105 -8.19 3.75 -14.48
C VAL A 105 -9.55 4.31 -14.91
N GLU A 106 -10.36 4.70 -13.95
CA GLU A 106 -11.69 5.28 -14.20
C GLU A 106 -11.62 6.69 -14.79
N ALA A 107 -12.60 7.05 -15.62
CA ALA A 107 -12.74 8.39 -16.18
C ALA A 107 -12.80 9.47 -15.09
N GLY A 108 -12.00 10.54 -15.25
CA GLY A 108 -11.99 11.69 -14.34
C GLY A 108 -11.28 11.45 -12.99
N ALA A 109 -10.77 10.24 -12.73
CA ALA A 109 -10.12 9.94 -11.46
C ALA A 109 -8.63 10.36 -11.41
N TRP A 110 -7.96 10.47 -12.57
CA TRP A 110 -6.52 10.73 -12.71
C TRP A 110 -6.24 11.72 -13.86
N PRO A 111 -6.22 13.03 -13.62
CA PRO A 111 -5.60 13.98 -14.52
C PRO A 111 -4.10 13.64 -14.69
N THR A 112 -3.62 13.55 -15.93
CA THR A 112 -2.19 13.35 -16.23
C THR A 112 -1.31 14.51 -15.74
N THR A 113 -1.91 15.65 -15.41
CA THR A 113 -1.21 16.78 -14.78
C THR A 113 -0.58 16.43 -13.43
N TRP A 114 -1.06 15.39 -12.74
CA TRP A 114 -0.50 14.95 -11.46
C TRP A 114 0.75 14.06 -11.59
N GLY A 115 1.05 13.54 -12.79
CA GLY A 115 2.24 12.71 -13.04
C GLY A 115 2.15 11.28 -12.51
N LEU A 116 0.94 10.78 -12.23
CA LEU A 116 0.73 9.42 -11.73
C LEU A 116 0.79 8.35 -12.84
N GLU A 117 0.69 8.76 -14.10
CA GLU A 117 0.84 7.93 -15.29
C GLU A 117 2.30 7.52 -15.56
N ARG A 118 3.26 8.19 -14.92
CA ARG A 118 4.68 7.97 -15.16
C ARG A 118 5.08 6.53 -14.87
N GLY A 119 5.78 5.95 -15.84
CA GLY A 119 6.29 4.58 -15.78
C GLY A 119 5.36 3.54 -16.38
N PHE A 120 4.10 3.87 -16.68
CA PHE A 120 3.18 2.96 -17.38
C PHE A 120 3.37 3.04 -18.91
N ASP A 121 3.55 1.90 -19.58
CA ASP A 121 3.57 1.80 -21.04
C ASP A 121 2.18 2.00 -21.65
N VAL A 122 1.16 1.53 -20.93
CA VAL A 122 -0.26 1.72 -21.26
C VAL A 122 -0.94 2.40 -20.08
N PHE A 123 -1.47 3.60 -20.31
CA PHE A 123 -2.27 4.32 -19.32
C PHE A 123 -3.60 4.68 -19.97
N GLU A 124 -4.65 3.93 -19.66
CA GLU A 124 -5.96 4.10 -20.25
C GLU A 124 -6.99 4.53 -19.21
N VAL A 125 -7.77 5.55 -19.58
CA VAL A 125 -8.81 6.15 -18.75
C VAL A 125 -10.17 5.74 -19.31
N GLY A 126 -11.04 5.20 -18.46
CA GLY A 126 -12.36 4.70 -18.85
C GLY A 126 -12.34 3.39 -19.63
N ALA A 127 -11.30 2.57 -19.44
CA ALA A 127 -11.13 1.32 -20.17
C ALA A 127 -12.16 0.25 -19.78
N SER A 128 -12.47 -0.64 -20.72
CA SER A 128 -13.34 -1.80 -20.48
C SER A 128 -12.54 -3.00 -19.95
N THR A 129 -13.20 -3.94 -19.27
CA THR A 129 -12.60 -5.23 -18.86
C THR A 129 -12.01 -5.99 -20.06
N HIS A 130 -12.55 -5.80 -21.27
CA HIS A 130 -12.01 -6.40 -22.49
C HIS A 130 -10.65 -5.82 -22.89
N ALA A 131 -10.41 -4.52 -22.65
CA ALA A 131 -9.11 -3.90 -22.93
C ALA A 131 -8.02 -4.50 -22.03
N VAL A 132 -8.32 -4.70 -20.74
CA VAL A 132 -7.42 -5.36 -19.79
C VAL A 132 -7.11 -6.80 -20.24
N ALA A 133 -8.15 -7.53 -20.67
CA ALA A 133 -8.02 -8.89 -21.18
C ALA A 133 -7.09 -9.00 -22.39
N ALA A 134 -7.33 -8.16 -23.39
CA ALA A 134 -6.55 -8.12 -24.61
C ALA A 134 -5.08 -7.78 -24.31
N TRP A 135 -4.86 -6.84 -23.39
CA TRP A 135 -3.53 -6.48 -22.93
C TRP A 135 -2.79 -7.63 -22.25
N LEU A 136 -3.48 -8.40 -21.39
CA LEU A 136 -2.92 -9.58 -20.71
C LEU A 136 -2.60 -10.71 -21.70
N GLN A 137 -3.49 -10.99 -22.66
CA GLN A 137 -3.31 -12.05 -23.66
C GLN A 137 -2.07 -11.82 -24.54
N GLY A 138 -1.74 -10.56 -24.86
CA GLY A 138 -0.56 -10.22 -25.66
C GLY A 138 0.79 -10.43 -24.95
N ARG A 139 0.80 -10.89 -23.69
CA ARG A 139 1.99 -10.89 -22.81
C ARG A 139 2.36 -12.26 -22.25
N THR A 140 2.04 -13.33 -22.98
CA THR A 140 2.45 -14.69 -22.61
C THR A 140 3.97 -14.77 -22.43
N GLY A 141 4.42 -15.15 -21.22
CA GLY A 141 5.85 -15.28 -20.87
C GLY A 141 6.57 -13.97 -20.52
N ARG A 142 5.92 -12.80 -20.61
CA ARG A 142 6.49 -11.50 -20.20
C ARG A 142 6.10 -11.15 -18.77
N ARG A 143 7.03 -10.55 -18.02
CA ARG A 143 6.73 -10.02 -16.68
C ARG A 143 5.89 -8.76 -16.79
N PHE A 144 4.95 -8.57 -15.88
CA PHE A 144 4.07 -7.41 -15.94
C PHE A 144 3.80 -6.77 -14.59
N PHE A 145 3.53 -5.46 -14.64
CA PHE A 145 2.88 -4.71 -13.58
C PHE A 145 1.54 -4.19 -14.10
N LEU A 146 0.45 -4.60 -13.45
CA LEU A 146 -0.90 -4.22 -13.81
C LEU A 146 -1.58 -3.50 -12.64
N TYR A 147 -2.00 -2.26 -12.87
CA TYR A 147 -2.82 -1.47 -11.96
C TYR A 147 -4.25 -1.33 -12.53
N VAL A 148 -5.27 -1.65 -11.76
CA VAL A 148 -6.68 -1.54 -12.18
C VAL A 148 -7.50 -0.82 -11.12
N GLN A 149 -8.33 0.15 -11.53
CA GLN A 149 -9.26 0.85 -10.65
C GLN A 149 -10.73 0.56 -11.02
N ARG A 150 -11.44 -0.21 -10.18
CA ARG A 150 -12.89 -0.59 -10.26
C ARG A 150 -13.39 -1.14 -11.62
N PRO A 151 -14.67 -1.58 -11.71
CA PRO A 151 -15.21 -2.84 -11.20
C PRO A 151 -14.78 -4.10 -12.01
N ALA A 152 -13.74 -4.01 -12.84
CA ALA A 152 -13.28 -5.13 -13.66
C ALA A 152 -12.56 -6.24 -12.85
N GLU A 153 -12.44 -6.11 -11.52
CA GLU A 153 -11.55 -6.93 -10.71
C GLU A 153 -11.77 -8.44 -10.82
N GLN A 154 -13.01 -8.92 -10.76
CA GLN A 154 -13.25 -10.37 -10.83
C GLN A 154 -12.93 -10.91 -12.23
N GLY A 155 -13.32 -10.21 -13.29
CA GLY A 155 -13.01 -10.60 -14.66
C GLY A 155 -11.52 -10.62 -14.95
N VAL A 156 -10.76 -9.68 -14.39
CA VAL A 156 -9.29 -9.65 -14.53
C VAL A 156 -8.64 -10.79 -13.75
N ILE A 157 -9.10 -11.09 -12.53
CA ILE A 157 -8.62 -12.24 -11.76
C ILE A 157 -8.91 -13.56 -12.51
N ASP A 158 -10.12 -13.70 -13.06
CA ASP A 158 -10.51 -14.89 -13.82
C ASP A 158 -9.65 -15.06 -15.09
N GLN A 159 -9.30 -13.96 -15.76
CA GLN A 159 -8.38 -13.97 -16.89
C GLN A 159 -6.96 -14.35 -16.51
N LEU A 160 -6.44 -13.81 -15.39
CA LEU A 160 -5.14 -14.22 -14.87
C LEU A 160 -5.11 -15.73 -14.57
N LYS A 161 -6.19 -16.27 -13.99
CA LYS A 161 -6.36 -17.72 -13.76
C LYS A 161 -6.40 -18.50 -15.09
N ALA A 162 -7.21 -18.08 -16.04
CA ALA A 162 -7.36 -18.73 -17.35
C ALA A 162 -6.05 -18.74 -18.17
N LEU A 163 -5.23 -17.68 -18.04
CA LEU A 163 -3.93 -17.57 -18.70
C LEU A 163 -2.80 -18.29 -17.94
N GLY A 164 -3.09 -18.95 -16.81
CA GLY A 164 -2.07 -19.58 -15.97
C GLY A 164 -1.09 -18.60 -15.33
N ARG A 165 -1.48 -17.31 -15.23
CA ARG A 165 -0.68 -16.22 -14.66
C ARG A 165 -1.06 -15.90 -13.21
N TRP A 166 -1.93 -16.70 -12.60
CA TRP A 166 -2.30 -16.46 -11.21
C TRP A 166 -1.17 -16.88 -10.27
N ASP A 167 -0.55 -18.03 -10.49
CA ASP A 167 0.43 -18.59 -9.54
C ASP A 167 1.84 -17.99 -9.64
N ASP A 168 2.09 -17.14 -10.63
CA ASP A 168 3.30 -16.34 -10.77
C ASP A 168 3.07 -14.85 -10.45
N THR A 169 1.95 -14.50 -9.81
CA THR A 169 1.55 -13.10 -9.54
C THR A 169 1.33 -12.82 -8.06
N LEU A 170 1.95 -11.76 -7.56
CA LEU A 170 1.55 -11.08 -6.32
C LEU A 170 0.33 -10.22 -6.64
N ALA A 171 -0.80 -10.47 -5.97
CA ALA A 171 -2.00 -9.67 -6.12
C ALA A 171 -2.31 -8.91 -4.83
N ALA A 172 -2.43 -7.59 -4.91
CA ALA A 172 -2.89 -6.73 -3.83
C ALA A 172 -4.24 -6.13 -4.19
N LEU A 173 -5.22 -6.25 -3.30
CA LEU A 173 -6.52 -5.61 -3.45
C LEU A 173 -6.73 -4.65 -2.29
N THR A 174 -6.97 -3.38 -2.60
CA THR A 174 -7.14 -2.31 -1.61
C THR A 174 -8.05 -1.21 -2.12
N ALA A 175 -8.27 -0.17 -1.32
CA ALA A 175 -8.88 1.08 -1.76
C ALA A 175 -7.91 2.23 -1.49
N ALA A 176 -7.86 3.23 -2.37
CA ALA A 176 -7.05 4.42 -2.14
C ALA A 176 -7.49 5.20 -0.88
N CYS A 177 -8.79 5.33 -0.65
CA CYS A 177 -9.39 6.15 0.39
C CYS A 177 -10.63 5.43 0.95
N GLY A 178 -11.00 5.72 2.20
CA GLY A 178 -12.19 5.17 2.85
C GLY A 178 -13.50 5.79 2.33
N LYS A 179 -14.58 5.67 3.09
CA LYS A 179 -15.88 6.23 2.72
C LYS A 179 -15.83 7.76 2.73
N SER A 180 -15.98 8.38 1.56
CA SER A 180 -16.11 9.82 1.40
C SER A 180 -17.37 10.33 2.10
N GLY A 181 -17.26 11.36 2.94
CA GLY A 181 -18.39 11.99 3.63
C GLY A 181 -18.10 12.54 5.02
N ARG A 182 -17.01 12.09 5.68
CA ARG A 182 -16.47 12.76 6.87
C ARG A 182 -15.31 13.67 6.44
N GLU A 183 -15.43 14.97 6.71
CA GLU A 183 -14.31 15.89 6.55
C GLU A 183 -13.24 15.53 7.60
N GLY A 184 -12.00 15.29 7.17
CA GLY A 184 -10.84 15.09 8.06
C GLY A 184 -10.26 13.68 8.11
N LEU A 185 -9.47 13.40 9.15
CA LEU A 185 -8.61 12.22 9.27
C LEU A 185 -9.22 11.06 10.08
N TYR A 186 -10.53 10.86 10.02
CA TYR A 186 -11.26 9.82 10.77
C TYR A 186 -11.07 8.40 10.17
N GLU A 187 -11.26 7.35 10.96
CA GLU A 187 -11.23 5.93 10.57
C GLU A 187 -12.15 5.66 9.38
N ALA A 188 -13.34 6.28 9.36
CA ALA A 188 -14.26 6.12 8.23
C ALA A 188 -13.65 6.59 6.88
N ALA A 189 -12.76 7.59 6.92
CA ALA A 189 -12.12 8.16 5.75
C ALA A 189 -10.75 7.51 5.44
N LEU A 190 -10.07 6.96 6.45
CA LEU A 190 -8.71 6.42 6.31
C LEU A 190 -8.64 4.90 6.31
N ARG A 191 -9.52 4.18 7.01
CA ARG A 191 -9.45 2.72 7.06
C ARG A 191 -9.90 2.13 5.72
N VAL A 192 -9.03 1.31 5.13
CA VAL A 192 -9.24 0.72 3.81
C VAL A 192 -9.08 -0.80 3.89
N PRO A 193 -9.77 -1.58 3.03
CA PRO A 193 -9.45 -2.99 2.90
C PRO A 193 -8.01 -3.14 2.36
N LEU A 194 -7.30 -4.16 2.83
CA LEU A 194 -6.05 -4.58 2.21
C LEU A 194 -5.93 -6.10 2.27
N LEU A 195 -5.97 -6.72 1.10
CA LEU A 195 -5.81 -8.14 0.91
C LEU A 195 -4.57 -8.38 0.05
N LEU A 196 -3.71 -9.31 0.46
CA LEU A 196 -2.47 -9.62 -0.26
C LEU A 196 -2.38 -11.13 -0.51
N ARG A 197 -2.40 -11.51 -1.78
CA ARG A 197 -2.15 -12.88 -2.22
C ARG A 197 -0.71 -13.02 -2.69
N ARG A 198 0.01 -13.97 -2.09
CA ARG A 198 1.32 -14.43 -2.56
C ARG A 198 1.34 -15.96 -2.64
N PRO A 199 1.46 -16.56 -3.84
CA PRO A 199 1.55 -18.02 -3.98
C PRO A 199 2.78 -18.62 -3.27
N PRO A 200 2.67 -19.83 -2.67
CA PRO A 200 1.42 -20.48 -2.28
C PRO A 200 0.79 -19.73 -1.09
N SER A 201 -0.49 -19.37 -1.18
CA SER A 201 -1.18 -18.59 -0.13
C SER A 201 -2.27 -19.38 0.58
N SER A 202 -2.45 -19.08 1.86
CA SER A 202 -3.60 -19.45 2.68
C SER A 202 -4.28 -18.16 3.19
N GLY A 203 -5.61 -18.20 3.34
CA GLY A 203 -6.43 -17.06 3.78
C GLY A 203 -6.26 -16.73 5.27
N GLU A 204 -5.13 -16.16 5.66
CA GLU A 204 -4.85 -15.79 7.06
C GLU A 204 -5.28 -14.34 7.38
N ARG A 205 -5.74 -14.11 8.62
CA ARG A 205 -6.03 -12.77 9.12
C ARG A 205 -4.84 -12.22 9.90
N ILE A 206 -4.43 -10.99 9.57
CA ILE A 206 -3.25 -10.35 10.13
C ILE A 206 -3.65 -9.03 10.82
N ASP A 207 -3.59 -9.02 12.16
CA ASP A 207 -3.81 -7.81 13.00
C ASP A 207 -2.53 -6.96 13.11
N ALA A 208 -1.84 -6.73 11.99
CA ALA A 208 -0.68 -5.84 11.93
C ALA A 208 -1.11 -4.47 11.40
N LEU A 209 -0.62 -3.40 12.04
CA LEU A 209 -0.91 -2.04 11.63
C LEU A 209 -0.10 -1.64 10.39
N VAL A 210 -0.76 -1.56 9.25
CA VAL A 210 -0.14 -1.37 7.92
C VAL A 210 -0.74 -0.17 7.20
N GLY A 211 -0.07 0.31 6.16
CA GLY A 211 -0.59 1.40 5.33
C GLY A 211 -0.25 1.25 3.86
N LEU A 212 -0.85 2.08 3.01
CA LEU A 212 -0.64 1.98 1.55
C LEU A 212 0.81 2.23 1.11
N SER A 213 1.60 2.94 1.92
CA SER A 213 3.04 3.13 1.67
C SER A 213 3.84 1.82 1.72
N ASP A 214 3.25 0.74 2.25
CA ASP A 214 3.86 -0.59 2.30
C ASP A 214 3.80 -1.32 0.96
N LEU A 215 2.94 -0.90 0.02
CA LEU A 215 2.69 -1.63 -1.22
C LEU A 215 3.85 -1.54 -2.21
N ALA A 216 4.43 -0.36 -2.43
CA ALA A 216 5.60 -0.20 -3.31
C ALA A 216 6.80 -1.09 -2.89
N PRO A 217 7.30 -1.04 -1.64
CA PRO A 217 8.38 -1.94 -1.23
C PRO A 217 8.00 -3.42 -1.27
N THR A 218 6.74 -3.76 -0.97
CA THR A 218 6.24 -5.15 -1.09
C THR A 218 6.29 -5.66 -2.52
N ALA A 219 5.82 -4.84 -3.47
CA ALA A 219 5.80 -5.17 -4.89
C ALA A 219 7.20 -5.37 -5.45
N LEU A 220 8.15 -4.48 -5.14
CA LEU A 220 9.53 -4.61 -5.58
C LEU A 220 10.22 -5.85 -4.99
N GLU A 221 10.05 -6.12 -3.69
CA GLU A 221 10.61 -7.34 -3.08
C GLU A 221 10.01 -8.60 -3.72
N ALA A 222 8.70 -8.62 -3.97
CA ALA A 222 8.04 -9.75 -4.62
C ALA A 222 8.50 -9.96 -6.07
N ALA A 223 8.73 -8.86 -6.78
CA ALA A 223 9.24 -8.83 -8.15
C ALA A 223 10.74 -9.15 -8.26
N GLY A 224 11.45 -9.23 -7.13
CA GLY A 224 12.91 -9.41 -7.11
C GLY A 224 13.66 -8.21 -7.71
N VAL A 225 13.07 -7.02 -7.65
CA VAL A 225 13.65 -5.79 -8.18
C VAL A 225 14.26 -4.98 -7.03
N PRO A 226 15.55 -4.60 -7.11
CA PRO A 226 16.18 -3.78 -6.07
C PRO A 226 15.48 -2.42 -5.93
N ALA A 227 15.32 -1.96 -4.68
CA ALA A 227 14.76 -0.65 -4.36
C ALA A 227 15.71 0.53 -4.58
N ALA A 228 16.83 0.32 -5.28
CA ALA A 228 17.88 1.34 -5.43
C ALA A 228 17.32 2.63 -6.05
N GLY A 229 17.57 3.76 -5.39
CA GLY A 229 17.07 5.08 -5.80
C GLY A 229 15.61 5.34 -5.45
N MET A 230 14.95 4.47 -4.67
CA MET A 230 13.69 4.78 -4.00
C MET A 230 13.92 4.78 -2.49
N GLU A 231 13.32 5.76 -1.82
CA GLU A 231 13.17 5.77 -0.38
C GLU A 231 11.69 5.49 -0.03
N PHE A 232 11.47 4.78 1.07
CA PHE A 232 10.13 4.43 1.51
C PHE A 232 9.91 4.82 2.96
N SER A 233 8.72 5.36 3.22
CA SER A 233 8.19 5.49 4.59
C SER A 233 7.49 4.21 5.05
N GLY A 234 7.12 3.33 4.11
CA GLY A 234 6.57 2.00 4.38
C GLY A 234 7.64 0.89 4.47
N ARG A 235 7.18 -0.34 4.65
CA ARG A 235 8.02 -1.56 4.70
C ARG A 235 7.29 -2.69 4.01
N SER A 236 8.05 -3.58 3.36
CA SER A 236 7.46 -4.76 2.71
C SER A 236 6.64 -5.62 3.68
N LEU A 237 5.46 -6.04 3.23
CA LEU A 237 4.50 -6.87 3.96
C LEU A 237 4.83 -8.37 3.86
N LEU A 238 5.78 -8.76 3.01
CA LEU A 238 6.12 -10.17 2.80
C LEU A 238 6.58 -10.92 4.08
N PRO A 239 7.27 -10.30 5.05
CA PRO A 239 7.57 -10.94 6.33
C PRO A 239 6.31 -11.30 7.12
N LEU A 240 5.24 -10.48 7.04
CA LEU A 240 3.98 -10.74 7.73
C LEU A 240 3.22 -11.92 7.12
N LEU A 241 3.37 -12.15 5.81
CA LEU A 241 2.80 -13.35 5.16
C LEU A 241 3.47 -14.65 5.61
N LYS A 242 4.72 -14.59 6.09
CA LYS A 242 5.45 -15.75 6.62
C LYS A 242 5.21 -15.95 8.11
N ASN A 243 5.07 -14.85 8.84
CA ASN A 243 4.84 -14.84 10.27
C ASN A 243 3.86 -13.69 10.59
N PRO A 244 2.55 -13.97 10.64
CA PRO A 244 1.52 -12.98 10.97
C PRO A 244 1.75 -12.26 12.29
N SER A 245 2.48 -12.89 13.21
CA SER A 245 2.79 -12.37 14.55
C SER A 245 4.14 -11.67 14.63
N ALA A 246 4.82 -11.43 13.50
CA ALA A 246 6.12 -10.76 13.50
C ALA A 246 6.02 -9.35 14.11
N ARG A 247 7.07 -8.94 14.82
CA ARG A 247 7.17 -7.58 15.36
C ARG A 247 7.07 -6.56 14.22
N TRP A 248 6.12 -5.64 14.36
CA TRP A 248 5.81 -4.64 13.34
C TRP A 248 5.86 -3.22 13.91
N ARG A 249 5.41 -2.23 13.14
CA ARG A 249 5.28 -0.84 13.63
C ARG A 249 4.14 -0.72 14.63
N GLU A 250 4.27 0.25 15.53
CA GLU A 250 3.26 0.54 16.54
C GLU A 250 2.35 1.72 16.16
N ALA A 251 2.77 2.51 15.16
CA ALA A 251 2.05 3.70 14.70
C ALA A 251 2.11 3.85 13.17
N VAL A 252 1.03 4.43 12.61
CA VAL A 252 0.93 4.94 11.24
C VAL A 252 0.44 6.38 11.27
N PHE A 253 0.74 7.12 10.21
CA PHE A 253 0.48 8.55 10.12
C PHE A 253 -0.35 8.86 8.88
N ALA A 254 -1.20 9.87 8.99
CA ALA A 254 -1.98 10.37 7.87
C ALA A 254 -2.09 11.89 7.91
N SER A 255 -2.30 12.47 6.74
CA SER A 255 -2.38 13.90 6.55
C SER A 255 -3.41 14.30 5.51
N ALA A 256 -3.98 15.48 5.74
CA ALA A 256 -4.89 16.12 4.79
C ALA A 256 -4.61 17.62 4.78
N ARG A 257 -4.65 18.21 3.58
CA ARG A 257 -4.79 19.65 3.39
C ARG A 257 -6.07 19.87 2.61
N SER A 258 -7.05 20.49 3.25
CA SER A 258 -8.32 20.78 2.59
C SER A 258 -8.23 22.00 1.67
N ARG A 259 -9.04 21.95 0.60
CA ARG A 259 -9.56 22.96 -0.35
C ARG A 259 -8.66 24.10 -0.88
N PRO A 260 -8.80 24.45 -2.17
CA PRO A 260 -8.32 25.73 -2.71
C PRO A 260 -8.93 26.91 -1.92
N GLY A 261 -8.07 27.81 -1.42
CA GLY A 261 -8.50 29.02 -0.70
C GLY A 261 -8.57 28.91 0.83
N LEU A 262 -8.47 27.72 1.42
CA LEU A 262 -8.42 27.55 2.87
C LEU A 262 -7.59 26.32 3.27
N VAL A 263 -6.32 26.53 3.61
CA VAL A 263 -5.41 25.46 4.04
C VAL A 263 -5.75 25.00 5.47
N LEU A 264 -6.63 24.01 5.58
CA LEU A 264 -6.83 23.30 6.84
C LEU A 264 -5.87 22.11 6.88
N ASP A 265 -4.68 22.38 7.40
CA ASP A 265 -3.65 21.36 7.59
C ASP A 265 -4.02 20.50 8.81
N GLN A 266 -4.09 19.19 8.60
CA GLN A 266 -4.46 18.20 9.60
C GLN A 266 -3.46 17.05 9.60
N ARG A 267 -3.15 16.55 10.79
CA ARG A 267 -2.24 15.42 11.00
C ARG A 267 -2.85 14.42 11.95
N SER A 268 -2.59 13.14 11.74
CA SER A 268 -2.97 12.12 12.72
C SER A 268 -1.87 11.09 12.91
N VAL A 269 -1.78 10.58 14.13
CA VAL A 269 -1.04 9.36 14.46
C VAL A 269 -2.03 8.34 15.00
N ARG A 270 -1.95 7.13 14.46
CA ARG A 270 -2.83 6.03 14.79
C ARG A 270 -2.00 4.84 15.24
N THR A 271 -2.29 4.33 16.42
CA THR A 271 -1.74 3.08 16.97
C THR A 271 -2.78 1.98 16.90
N ARG A 272 -2.49 0.78 17.42
CA ARG A 272 -3.50 -0.31 17.49
C ARG A 272 -4.75 0.05 18.30
N ARG A 273 -4.63 0.94 19.29
CA ARG A 273 -5.73 1.31 20.20
C ARG A 273 -6.09 2.78 20.13
N TRP A 274 -5.10 3.64 20.11
CA TRP A 274 -5.30 5.09 20.24
C TRP A 274 -5.07 5.79 18.92
N LYS A 275 -5.84 6.84 18.70
CA LYS A 275 -5.61 7.77 17.59
C LYS A 275 -5.69 9.20 18.07
N LEU A 276 -4.66 9.97 17.70
CA LEU A 276 -4.60 11.40 17.95
C LEU A 276 -4.75 12.12 16.61
N HIS A 277 -5.72 13.02 16.54
CA HIS A 277 -5.92 13.94 15.43
C HIS A 277 -5.49 15.35 15.88
N TRP A 278 -4.68 16.02 15.08
CA TRP A 278 -4.24 17.40 15.29
C TRP A 278 -4.74 18.29 14.16
N TYR A 279 -5.47 19.34 14.56
CA TYR A 279 -5.91 20.41 13.68
C TYR A 279 -4.95 21.58 13.81
N LEU A 280 -4.03 21.74 12.85
CA LEU A 280 -2.96 22.74 12.96
C LEU A 280 -3.52 24.17 12.97
N TYR A 281 -4.59 24.43 12.21
CA TYR A 281 -5.19 25.77 12.07
C TYR A 281 -5.82 26.33 13.35
N LYS A 282 -6.17 25.47 14.32
CA LYS A 282 -6.73 25.88 15.62
C LYS A 282 -5.90 25.38 16.80
N ASP A 283 -4.72 24.82 16.50
CA ASP A 283 -3.81 24.14 17.43
C ASP A 283 -4.53 23.30 18.50
N ALA A 284 -5.35 22.35 18.04
CA ALA A 284 -6.17 21.53 18.91
C ALA A 284 -6.05 20.05 18.58
N PHE A 285 -6.09 19.22 19.63
CA PHE A 285 -6.08 17.76 19.52
C PHE A 285 -7.44 17.16 19.82
N GLU A 286 -7.77 16.08 19.11
CA GLU A 286 -8.81 15.11 19.47
C GLU A 286 -8.13 13.76 19.68
N LEU A 287 -8.54 13.02 20.72
CA LEU A 287 -8.00 11.70 21.03
C LEU A 287 -9.12 10.67 21.13
N TYR A 288 -8.97 9.55 20.44
CA TYR A 288 -9.97 8.47 20.41
C TYR A 288 -9.38 7.12 20.86
N ASP A 289 -10.16 6.37 21.65
CA ASP A 289 -9.86 4.97 22.04
C ASP A 289 -10.56 4.02 21.06
N LEU A 290 -9.92 3.71 19.94
CA LEU A 290 -10.47 2.88 18.85
C LEU A 290 -10.90 1.47 19.29
N LYS A 291 -10.45 0.99 20.46
CA LYS A 291 -10.93 -0.28 21.01
C LYS A 291 -12.36 -0.17 21.55
N ASN A 292 -12.69 0.93 22.21
CA ASN A 292 -13.98 1.13 22.86
C ASN A 292 -14.89 2.10 22.09
N ASP A 293 -14.32 2.89 21.19
CA ASP A 293 -14.96 3.89 20.36
C ASP A 293 -14.40 3.81 18.92
N PRO A 294 -14.72 2.73 18.17
CA PRO A 294 -14.26 2.57 16.79
C PRO A 294 -14.88 3.59 15.82
N GLY A 295 -15.96 4.27 16.24
CA GLY A 295 -16.65 5.31 15.47
C GLY A 295 -16.06 6.71 15.62
N GLU A 296 -15.12 6.88 16.56
CA GLU A 296 -14.49 8.15 16.94
C GLU A 296 -15.54 9.21 17.34
N GLU A 297 -16.49 8.82 18.18
CA GLU A 297 -17.59 9.67 18.63
C GLU A 297 -17.28 10.46 19.91
N ARG A 298 -16.32 10.00 20.71
CA ARG A 298 -15.99 10.58 22.01
C ARG A 298 -14.54 11.03 22.09
N ASP A 299 -14.33 12.34 22.02
CA ASP A 299 -13.01 12.94 22.28
C ASP A 299 -12.60 12.76 23.75
N LEU A 300 -11.44 12.13 23.95
CA LEU A 300 -10.80 11.86 25.23
C LEU A 300 -9.59 12.78 25.52
N SER A 301 -9.32 13.78 24.67
CA SER A 301 -8.12 14.62 24.74
C SER A 301 -7.95 15.31 26.10
N ARG A 302 -9.05 15.79 26.69
CA ARG A 302 -9.08 16.46 28.00
C ARG A 302 -8.95 15.48 29.17
N GLN A 303 -9.49 14.27 29.03
CA GLN A 303 -9.48 13.25 30.08
C GLN A 303 -8.17 12.47 30.13
N ARG A 304 -7.44 12.38 29.00
CA ARG A 304 -6.20 11.59 28.84
C ARG A 304 -5.03 12.43 28.28
N PRO A 305 -4.63 13.51 28.99
CA PRO A 305 -3.51 14.35 28.55
C PRO A 305 -2.18 13.59 28.51
N ASP A 306 -2.04 12.51 29.28
CA ASP A 306 -0.88 11.60 29.26
C ASP A 306 -0.69 10.94 27.90
N ILE A 307 -1.78 10.48 27.27
CA ILE A 307 -1.76 9.87 25.96
C ILE A 307 -1.56 10.93 24.88
N VAL A 308 -2.27 12.06 24.99
CA VAL A 308 -2.09 13.19 24.06
C VAL A 308 -0.63 13.59 23.97
N LYS A 309 0.05 13.77 25.11
CA LYS A 309 1.47 14.10 25.16
C LYS A 309 2.33 13.04 24.46
N THR A 310 2.09 11.76 24.76
CA THR A 310 2.88 10.67 24.16
C THR A 310 2.74 10.62 22.64
N LEU A 311 1.50 10.69 22.15
CA LEU A 311 1.22 10.61 20.73
C LEU A 311 1.60 11.90 19.99
N SER A 312 1.46 13.07 20.60
CA SER A 312 1.89 14.33 19.99
C SER A 312 3.40 14.35 19.77
N PHE A 313 4.21 13.82 20.70
CA PHE A 313 5.65 13.65 20.47
C PHE A 313 5.95 12.72 19.29
N GLN A 314 5.24 11.60 19.15
CA GLN A 314 5.41 10.72 17.99
C GLN A 314 5.04 11.41 16.68
N LEU A 315 3.94 12.18 16.69
CA LEU A 315 3.48 12.95 15.54
C LEU A 315 4.48 14.02 15.13
N LEU A 316 4.99 14.79 16.10
CA LEU A 316 6.01 15.82 15.87
C LEU A 316 7.31 15.22 15.34
N ARG A 317 7.74 14.07 15.88
CA ARG A 317 8.91 13.36 15.37
C ARG A 317 8.71 12.93 13.91
N ASN A 318 7.53 12.39 13.58
CA ASN A 318 7.23 12.01 12.19
C ASN A 318 7.22 13.23 11.26
N LEU A 319 6.67 14.34 11.71
CA LEU A 319 6.69 15.60 10.97
C LEU A 319 8.11 16.08 10.69
N GLU A 320 9.00 16.05 11.67
CA GLU A 320 10.40 16.47 11.47
C GLU A 320 11.12 15.57 10.46
N LEU A 321 10.91 14.25 10.55
CA LEU A 321 11.52 13.29 9.61
C LEU A 321 11.00 13.45 8.18
N ASN A 322 9.73 13.85 8.04
CA ASN A 322 9.07 14.03 6.74
C ASN A 322 8.94 15.49 6.34
N ARG A 323 9.69 16.40 6.98
CA ARG A 323 9.75 17.77 6.51
C ARG A 323 10.28 17.73 5.09
N PRO A 324 9.58 18.36 4.12
CA PRO A 324 10.19 18.63 2.83
C PRO A 324 11.50 19.34 3.17
N HIS A 325 12.63 18.73 2.81
CA HIS A 325 13.89 19.45 2.92
C HIS A 325 13.66 20.68 2.06
N ALA A 326 13.58 21.87 2.68
CA ALA A 326 13.68 23.09 1.92
C ALA A 326 14.91 22.90 1.02
N PRO A 327 14.87 23.27 -0.27
CA PRO A 327 16.13 23.46 -0.96
C PRO A 327 16.94 24.35 -0.02
N GLY A 328 18.03 23.80 0.52
CA GLY A 328 18.99 24.64 1.23
C GLY A 328 19.34 25.78 0.27
N PRO A 329 19.68 26.97 0.78
CA PRO A 329 20.21 28.01 -0.11
C PRO A 329 21.28 27.33 -0.98
N ASP A 330 21.22 27.59 -2.30
CA ASP A 330 22.22 27.08 -3.23
C ASP A 330 23.58 27.28 -2.57
N ARG A 331 24.31 26.17 -2.35
CA ARG A 331 25.64 26.29 -1.77
C ARG A 331 26.44 27.17 -2.73
N PRO A 332 27.07 28.25 -2.23
CA PRO A 332 27.76 29.22 -3.09
C PRO A 332 28.87 28.59 -3.91
#